data_AF-A0A3D3SV32-F1
#
_entry.id   AF-A0A3D3SV32-F1
#
_cell.length_a   1.000
_cell.length_b   1.000
_cell.length_c   1.000
_cell.angle_alpha   90.00
_cell.angle_beta   90.00
_cell.angle_gamma   90.00
#
_symmetry.space_group_name_H-M   'P 1'
#
loop_
_entity.id
_entity.type
_entity.pdbx_description
1 polymer ?
#
loop_
_entity_poly.entity_id
_entity_poly.type
_entity_poly.pdbx_seq_one_letter_code
_entity_poly.pdbx_strand_id
1 'polypeptide(L)'
;QVVFRDSRDLEFAANQILDWSIQVGGKTANERNAKTTTLLWRPGDSIVIQFRFADQSNLLPVSEPSDPSLQMTGRSVRLTLDGPIALLDLIQRFKVKPIGGQTDRMLLKLEVPVRLVSQPSGQASRRVITYLGLSLTSLQDDSVVNWPLEIPVRAPSLKGFCTDDAGGLSPCPQKP
;
A
#
# COMPACT_ATOMS: atom_id res chain seq x y z
N GLN A 1 -6.41 -9.84 0.60
CA GLN A 1 -5.18 -10.66 0.77
C GLN A 1 -3.98 -9.88 0.24
N VAL A 2 -2.79 -10.11 0.82
CA VAL A 2 -1.53 -9.52 0.36
C VAL A 2 -0.51 -10.62 0.02
N VAL A 3 0.24 -10.42 -1.05
CA VAL A 3 1.38 -11.24 -1.47
C VAL A 3 2.63 -10.37 -1.42
N PHE A 4 3.60 -10.75 -0.59
CA PHE A 4 4.88 -10.06 -0.50
C PHE A 4 5.83 -10.55 -1.59
N ARG A 5 6.65 -9.63 -2.12
CA ARG A 5 7.64 -9.92 -3.18
C ARG A 5 7.02 -10.67 -4.35
N ASP A 6 5.90 -10.12 -4.81
CA ASP A 6 5.27 -10.55 -6.05
C ASP A 6 6.17 -10.15 -7.24
N SER A 7 6.05 -10.83 -8.37
CA SER A 7 6.85 -10.56 -9.58
C SER A 7 8.36 -10.43 -9.32
N ARG A 8 8.96 -11.45 -8.67
CA ARG A 8 10.38 -11.47 -8.26
C ARG A 8 11.37 -11.25 -9.41
N ASP A 9 10.99 -11.63 -10.61
CA ASP A 9 11.72 -11.43 -11.87
C ASP A 9 11.86 -9.95 -12.25
N LEU A 10 10.95 -9.09 -11.79
CA LEU A 10 10.96 -7.65 -12.03
C LEU A 10 11.62 -6.86 -10.90
N GLU A 11 11.96 -7.51 -9.78
CA GLU A 11 12.57 -6.85 -8.63
C GLU A 11 14.00 -6.40 -8.91
N PHE A 12 14.43 -5.33 -8.21
CA PHE A 12 15.82 -4.90 -8.22
C PHE A 12 16.33 -4.76 -6.78
N ALA A 13 17.31 -5.59 -6.43
CA ALA A 13 17.95 -5.64 -5.12
C ALA A 13 17.01 -5.87 -3.91
N ALA A 14 15.76 -6.27 -4.13
CA ALA A 14 14.81 -6.62 -3.05
C ALA A 14 15.20 -7.89 -2.27
N ASN A 15 16.11 -8.72 -2.81
CA ASN A 15 16.71 -9.84 -2.10
C ASN A 15 17.56 -9.44 -0.88
N GLN A 16 17.80 -8.14 -0.70
CA GLN A 16 18.50 -7.57 0.45
C GLN A 16 17.57 -7.29 1.64
N ILE A 17 16.26 -7.49 1.48
CA ILE A 17 15.24 -7.24 2.49
C ILE A 17 14.89 -8.56 3.18
N LEU A 18 14.90 -8.55 4.52
CA LEU A 18 14.72 -9.75 5.33
C LEU A 18 13.28 -9.91 5.85
N ASP A 19 12.67 -8.81 6.27
CA ASP A 19 11.37 -8.82 6.93
C ASP A 19 10.42 -7.86 6.21
N TRP A 20 9.18 -8.31 6.00
CA TRP A 20 8.09 -7.50 5.46
C TRP A 20 6.85 -7.62 6.34
N SER A 21 6.11 -6.53 6.45
CA SER A 21 4.78 -6.52 7.02
C SER A 21 3.89 -5.45 6.40
N ILE A 22 2.59 -5.69 6.50
CA ILE A 22 1.55 -4.70 6.25
C ILE A 22 0.58 -4.72 7.43
N GLN A 23 0.21 -3.55 7.91
CA GLN A 23 -0.81 -3.33 8.92
C GLN A 23 -1.98 -2.57 8.31
N VAL A 24 -3.18 -3.06 8.56
CA VAL A 24 -4.45 -2.50 8.07
C VAL A 24 -5.47 -2.59 9.21
N GLY A 25 -6.09 -1.46 9.59
CA GLY A 25 -7.12 -1.44 10.63
C GLY A 25 -6.66 -2.05 11.97
N GLY A 26 -5.37 -1.91 12.30
CA GLY A 26 -4.76 -2.48 13.52
C GLY A 26 -4.33 -3.96 13.43
N LYS A 27 -4.60 -4.65 12.31
CA LYS A 27 -4.18 -6.04 12.10
C LYS A 27 -2.97 -6.12 11.18
N THR A 28 -2.00 -6.96 11.53
CA THR A 28 -0.73 -7.06 10.82
C THR A 28 -0.56 -8.42 10.15
N ALA A 29 -0.22 -8.41 8.86
CA ALA A 29 0.25 -9.57 8.11
C ALA A 29 1.75 -9.40 7.80
N ASN A 30 2.51 -10.49 7.84
CA ASN A 30 3.91 -10.58 7.42
C ASN A 30 4.08 -11.76 6.47
N GLU A 31 5.27 -11.95 5.90
CA GLU A 31 5.51 -13.04 4.93
C GLU A 31 5.10 -14.44 5.43
N ARG A 32 5.24 -14.70 6.73
CA ARG A 32 4.96 -16.02 7.30
C ARG A 32 3.47 -16.31 7.45
N ASN A 33 2.65 -15.28 7.68
CA ASN A 33 1.22 -15.44 7.96
C ASN A 33 0.29 -14.74 6.95
N ALA A 34 0.83 -14.16 5.88
CA ALA A 34 0.06 -13.41 4.88
C ALA A 34 -1.12 -14.18 4.29
N LYS A 35 -0.94 -15.50 4.09
CA LYS A 35 -1.96 -16.38 3.51
C LYS A 35 -3.14 -16.66 4.44
N THR A 36 -2.91 -16.64 5.76
CA THR A 36 -3.91 -16.98 6.78
C THR A 36 -4.46 -15.75 7.50
N THR A 37 -3.85 -14.59 7.30
CA THR A 37 -4.25 -13.35 7.96
C THR A 37 -5.24 -12.57 7.10
N THR A 38 -6.52 -12.59 7.47
CA THR A 38 -7.53 -11.69 6.87
C THR A 38 -7.30 -10.26 7.34
N LEU A 39 -6.97 -9.36 6.43
CA LEU A 39 -6.88 -7.92 6.69
C LEU A 39 -8.20 -7.27 6.31
N LEU A 40 -8.80 -6.54 7.25
CA LEU A 40 -10.05 -5.82 7.05
C LEU A 40 -9.73 -4.33 7.02
N TRP A 41 -10.06 -3.67 5.91
CA TRP A 41 -9.94 -2.23 5.77
C TRP A 41 -11.32 -1.58 5.81
N ARG A 42 -11.47 -0.53 6.60
CA ARG A 42 -12.63 0.36 6.61
C ARG A 42 -12.18 1.79 6.23
N PRO A 43 -13.07 2.64 5.69
CA PRO A 43 -12.76 4.05 5.48
C PRO A 43 -12.22 4.69 6.77
N GLY A 44 -11.07 5.35 6.65
CA GLY A 44 -10.35 5.96 7.79
C GLY A 44 -9.29 5.07 8.41
N ASP A 45 -9.27 3.76 8.14
CA ASP A 45 -8.19 2.89 8.61
C ASP A 45 -6.88 3.24 7.88
N SER A 46 -5.83 3.49 8.68
CA SER A 46 -4.46 3.67 8.18
C SER A 46 -3.94 2.37 7.55
N ILE A 47 -3.09 2.52 6.55
CA ILE A 47 -2.27 1.44 5.99
C ILE A 47 -0.80 1.73 6.27
N VAL A 48 -0.13 0.77 6.92
CA VAL A 48 1.31 0.84 7.16
C VAL A 48 1.98 -0.34 6.47
N ILE A 49 2.92 -0.06 5.57
CA ILE A 49 3.80 -1.08 4.99
C ILE A 49 5.18 -0.87 5.60
N GLN A 50 5.77 -1.94 6.13
CA GLN A 50 7.09 -1.89 6.74
C GLN A 50 7.96 -3.00 6.18
N PHE A 51 9.23 -2.68 5.97
CA PHE A 51 10.24 -3.70 5.67
C PHE A 51 11.60 -3.31 6.22
N ARG A 52 12.45 -4.33 6.39
CA ARG A 52 13.78 -4.16 6.98
C ARG A 52 14.84 -4.82 6.12
N PHE A 53 15.87 -4.05 5.76
CA PHE A 53 17.07 -4.58 5.13
C PHE A 53 17.83 -5.49 6.10
N ALA A 54 18.37 -6.58 5.58
CA ALA A 54 19.17 -7.50 6.38
C ALA A 54 20.43 -6.80 6.94
N ASP A 55 20.96 -7.27 8.07
CA ASP A 55 22.09 -6.62 8.74
C ASP A 55 23.37 -6.69 7.91
N GLN A 56 23.52 -7.76 7.12
CA GLN A 56 24.59 -7.96 6.14
C GLN A 56 24.38 -7.23 4.82
N SER A 57 23.24 -6.56 4.61
CA SER A 57 23.02 -5.84 3.36
C SER A 57 23.98 -4.66 3.24
N ASN A 58 24.57 -4.50 2.05
CA ASN A 58 25.39 -3.33 1.70
C ASN A 58 24.56 -2.11 1.31
N LEU A 59 23.22 -2.19 1.37
CA LEU A 59 22.29 -1.10 1.09
C LEU A 59 21.73 -0.54 2.40
N LEU A 60 21.64 0.78 2.48
CA LEU A 60 20.96 1.50 3.55
C LEU A 60 19.88 2.40 2.97
N PRO A 61 18.64 2.35 3.50
CA PRO A 61 17.60 3.27 3.08
C PRO A 61 17.96 4.71 3.48
N VAL A 62 17.57 5.65 2.64
CA VAL A 62 17.82 7.08 2.82
C VAL A 62 16.49 7.80 2.70
N SER A 63 16.16 8.67 3.65
CA SER A 63 14.95 9.49 3.54
C SER A 63 15.14 10.56 2.46
N GLU A 64 14.10 10.82 1.67
CA GLU A 64 14.06 11.92 0.72
C GLU A 64 12.93 12.90 1.10
N PRO A 65 13.16 14.22 1.04
CA PRO A 65 12.14 15.21 1.41
C PRO A 65 10.88 15.19 0.54
N SER A 66 10.96 14.60 -0.65
CA SER A 66 9.87 14.53 -1.63
C SER A 66 8.72 13.61 -1.20
N ASP A 67 8.94 12.74 -0.20
CA ASP A 67 7.97 11.75 0.21
C ASP A 67 7.86 11.65 1.76
N PRO A 68 7.02 12.48 2.39
CA PRO A 68 6.86 12.46 3.86
C PRO A 68 6.17 11.19 4.39
N SER A 69 5.51 10.42 3.52
CA SER A 69 4.86 9.16 3.91
C SER A 69 5.86 8.03 4.14
N LEU A 70 7.08 8.17 3.62
CA LEU A 70 8.14 7.18 3.66
C LEU A 70 9.20 7.57 4.68
N GLN A 71 9.20 6.88 5.81
CA GLN A 71 10.10 7.13 6.93
C GLN A 71 11.19 6.06 6.99
N MET A 72 12.44 6.49 7.15
CA MET A 72 13.58 5.59 7.32
C MET A 72 14.11 5.67 8.75
N THR A 73 14.36 4.51 9.36
CA THR A 73 14.99 4.41 10.68
C THR A 73 16.01 3.28 10.66
N GLY A 74 17.29 3.63 10.58
CA GLY A 74 18.36 2.66 10.42
C GLY A 74 18.21 1.84 9.13
N ARG A 75 17.97 0.54 9.25
CA ARG A 75 17.72 -0.40 8.14
C ARG A 75 16.24 -0.63 7.84
N SER A 76 15.34 0.03 8.57
CA SER A 76 13.90 -0.11 8.42
C SER A 76 13.32 1.01 7.58
N VAL A 77 12.34 0.64 6.75
CA VAL A 77 11.51 1.55 5.97
C VAL A 77 10.07 1.38 6.42
N ARG A 78 9.39 2.50 6.61
CA ARG A 78 7.98 2.54 6.97
C ARG A 78 7.25 3.50 6.04
N LEU A 79 6.35 2.96 5.24
CA LEU A 79 5.38 3.73 4.46
C LEU A 79 4.07 3.80 5.25
N THR A 80 3.57 5.00 5.51
CA THR A 80 2.31 5.23 6.21
C THR A 80 1.36 6.02 5.33
N LEU A 81 0.16 5.50 5.12
CA LEU A 81 -0.93 6.17 4.42
C LEU A 81 -2.12 6.28 5.36
N ASP A 82 -2.55 7.51 5.59
CA ASP A 82 -3.64 7.86 6.52
C ASP A 82 -4.79 8.53 5.77
N GLY A 83 -5.94 8.66 6.43
CA GLY A 83 -7.10 9.37 5.93
C GLY A 83 -8.22 8.44 5.42
N PRO A 84 -9.35 9.03 4.98
CA PRO A 84 -10.58 8.29 4.71
C PRO A 84 -10.46 7.31 3.54
N ILE A 85 -9.48 7.51 2.65
CA ILE A 85 -9.29 6.75 1.41
C ILE A 85 -7.89 6.12 1.28
N ALA A 86 -7.19 5.88 2.40
CA ALA A 86 -5.81 5.40 2.40
C ALA A 86 -5.56 4.14 1.53
N LEU A 87 -6.53 3.22 1.44
CA LEU A 87 -6.45 2.07 0.53
C LEU A 87 -6.44 2.47 -0.94
N LEU A 88 -7.28 3.42 -1.32
CA LEU A 88 -7.32 3.93 -2.68
C LEU A 88 -6.02 4.69 -2.99
N ASP A 89 -5.53 5.50 -2.05
CA ASP A 89 -4.26 6.22 -2.21
C ASP A 89 -3.08 5.25 -2.40
N LEU A 90 -3.03 4.16 -1.63
CA LEU A 90 -2.04 3.09 -1.80
C LEU A 90 -2.07 2.58 -3.25
N ILE A 91 -3.25 2.20 -3.71
CA ILE A 91 -3.38 1.58 -5.02
C ILE A 91 -3.03 2.58 -6.12
N GLN A 92 -3.54 3.80 -6.06
CA GLN A 92 -3.27 4.79 -7.10
C GLN A 92 -1.80 5.15 -7.22
N ARG A 93 -1.13 5.25 -6.08
CA ARG A 93 0.26 5.66 -6.03
C ARG A 93 1.21 4.59 -6.52
N PHE A 94 0.92 3.34 -6.21
CA PHE A 94 1.87 2.25 -6.45
C PHE A 94 1.42 1.27 -7.52
N LYS A 95 0.19 1.36 -8.05
CA LYS A 95 -0.28 0.41 -9.08
C LYS A 95 0.65 0.38 -10.29
N VAL A 96 0.98 -0.83 -10.70
CA VAL A 96 1.48 -1.11 -12.03
C VAL A 96 0.28 -1.22 -12.95
N LYS A 97 0.30 -0.52 -14.09
CA LYS A 97 -0.78 -0.63 -15.08
C LYS A 97 -0.84 -2.08 -15.59
N PRO A 98 -1.96 -2.81 -15.39
CA PRO A 98 -2.06 -4.19 -15.85
C PRO A 98 -1.97 -4.25 -17.37
N ILE A 99 -1.21 -5.23 -17.87
CA ILE A 99 -1.15 -5.55 -19.29
C ILE A 99 -2.29 -6.56 -19.55
N GLY A 100 -3.31 -6.16 -20.30
CA GLY A 100 -4.40 -7.08 -20.71
C GLY A 100 -5.77 -6.89 -20.05
N GLY A 101 -6.03 -5.77 -19.36
CA GLY A 101 -7.38 -5.42 -18.88
C GLY A 101 -7.55 -5.51 -17.36
N GLN A 102 -8.78 -5.80 -16.91
CA GLN A 102 -9.10 -5.93 -15.47
C GLN A 102 -8.37 -7.13 -14.86
N THR A 103 -8.01 -7.02 -13.58
CA THR A 103 -7.32 -8.08 -12.82
C THR A 103 -7.89 -8.17 -11.40
N ASP A 104 -7.85 -9.37 -10.83
CA ASP A 104 -8.21 -9.69 -9.44
C ASP A 104 -7.02 -9.51 -8.45
N ARG A 105 -5.82 -9.34 -8.98
CA ARG A 105 -4.60 -9.05 -8.23
C ARG A 105 -3.90 -7.83 -8.80
N MET A 106 -3.98 -6.73 -8.04
CA MET A 106 -3.24 -5.52 -8.34
C MET A 106 -1.78 -5.69 -7.93
N LEU A 107 -0.86 -5.43 -8.85
CA LEU A 107 0.55 -5.34 -8.54
C LEU A 107 0.91 -3.92 -8.14
N LEU A 108 1.54 -3.76 -6.98
CA LEU A 108 1.97 -2.47 -6.43
C LEU A 108 3.50 -2.40 -6.44
N LYS A 109 4.10 -1.48 -7.19
CA LYS A 109 5.54 -1.24 -7.23
C LYS A 109 5.96 -0.32 -6.09
N LEU A 110 6.83 -0.80 -5.20
CA LEU A 110 7.45 0.05 -4.18
C LEU A 110 8.90 0.34 -4.57
N GLU A 111 9.26 1.62 -4.53
CA GLU A 111 10.60 2.11 -4.84
C GLU A 111 11.20 2.81 -3.64
N VAL A 112 12.40 2.37 -3.24
CA VAL A 112 13.03 2.80 -2.00
C VAL A 112 14.36 3.45 -2.32
N PRO A 113 14.55 4.74 -1.97
CA PRO A 113 15.85 5.38 -2.05
C PRO A 113 16.85 4.68 -1.13
N VAL A 114 17.98 4.26 -1.69
CA VAL A 114 19.06 3.63 -0.93
C VAL A 114 20.42 4.21 -1.34
N ARG A 115 21.38 4.04 -0.44
CA ARG A 115 22.81 4.24 -0.71
C ARG A 115 23.59 2.99 -0.36
N LEU A 116 24.83 2.90 -0.84
CA LEU A 116 25.76 1.90 -0.32
C LEU A 116 26.22 2.29 1.09
N VAL A 117 26.43 1.30 1.96
CA VAL A 117 27.00 1.52 3.30
C VAL A 117 28.33 2.28 3.23
N SER A 118 29.15 2.00 2.22
CA SER A 118 30.45 2.63 1.98
C SER A 118 30.36 4.08 1.48
N GLN A 119 29.19 4.55 1.06
CA GLN A 119 29.00 5.92 0.59
C GLN A 119 28.69 6.86 1.77
N PRO A 120 29.08 8.14 1.68
CA PRO A 120 28.70 9.16 2.66
C PRO A 120 27.18 9.21 2.86
N SER A 121 26.75 9.65 4.05
CA SER A 121 25.35 9.96 4.30
C SER A 121 24.88 11.13 3.44
N GLY A 122 23.58 11.20 3.17
CA GLY A 122 22.93 12.41 2.65
C GLY A 122 22.09 12.19 1.41
N GLN A 123 22.57 11.43 0.41
CA GLN A 123 21.83 11.26 -0.84
C GLN A 123 21.71 9.79 -1.24
N ALA A 124 20.53 9.45 -1.77
CA ALA A 124 20.32 8.16 -2.41
C ALA A 124 21.15 8.09 -3.70
N SER A 125 21.79 6.95 -3.93
CA SER A 125 22.55 6.70 -5.16
C SER A 125 21.88 5.65 -6.04
N ARG A 126 20.91 4.90 -5.49
CA ARG A 126 20.20 3.80 -6.14
C ARG A 126 18.78 3.70 -5.62
N ARG A 127 17.95 2.93 -6.31
CA ARG A 127 16.63 2.50 -5.84
C ARG A 127 16.62 1.01 -5.64
N VAL A 128 15.94 0.54 -4.60
CA VAL A 128 15.46 -0.85 -4.51
C VAL A 128 14.04 -0.89 -5.01
N ILE A 129 13.72 -1.87 -5.86
CA ILE A 129 12.39 -2.06 -6.43
C ILE A 129 11.85 -3.41 -5.97
N THR A 130 10.67 -3.41 -5.38
CA THR A 130 9.90 -4.62 -5.03
C THR A 130 8.46 -4.47 -5.49
N TYR A 131 7.70 -5.57 -5.44
CA TYR A 131 6.27 -5.53 -5.69
C TYR A 131 5.46 -6.24 -4.60
N LEU A 132 4.29 -5.68 -4.32
CA LEU A 132 3.26 -6.31 -3.50
C LEU A 132 2.06 -6.66 -4.36
N GLY A 133 1.55 -7.88 -4.25
CA GLY A 133 0.28 -8.28 -4.82
C GLY A 133 -0.86 -7.98 -3.85
N LEU A 134 -1.92 -7.31 -4.31
CA LEU A 134 -3.10 -6.99 -3.52
C LEU A 134 -4.36 -7.52 -4.20
N SER A 135 -5.12 -8.34 -3.48
CA SER A 135 -6.45 -8.81 -3.89
C SER A 135 -7.48 -8.39 -2.83
N LEU A 136 -8.63 -7.88 -3.27
CA LEU A 136 -9.74 -7.54 -2.37
C LEU A 136 -10.89 -8.52 -2.55
N THR A 137 -11.61 -8.70 -1.45
CA THR A 137 -12.83 -9.49 -1.39
C THR A 137 -13.90 -8.63 -0.75
N SER A 138 -15.09 -8.63 -1.34
CA SER A 138 -16.27 -7.96 -0.78
C SER A 138 -16.70 -8.66 0.51
N LEU A 139 -17.07 -7.86 1.52
CA LEU A 139 -17.57 -8.39 2.78
C LEU A 139 -19.03 -8.82 2.73
N GLN A 140 -19.76 -8.45 1.67
CA GLN A 140 -21.19 -8.73 1.56
C GLN A 140 -21.45 -10.12 0.97
N ASP A 141 -20.64 -10.53 -0.01
CA ASP A 141 -20.87 -11.71 -0.83
C ASP A 141 -19.60 -12.54 -1.09
N ASP A 142 -18.49 -12.22 -0.42
CA ASP A 142 -17.18 -12.86 -0.59
C ASP A 142 -16.66 -12.88 -2.05
N SER A 143 -17.22 -12.01 -2.91
CA SER A 143 -16.80 -11.89 -4.30
C SER A 143 -15.43 -11.22 -4.39
N VAL A 144 -14.58 -11.73 -5.29
CA VAL A 144 -13.29 -11.10 -5.57
C VAL A 144 -13.55 -9.82 -6.36
N VAL A 145 -12.97 -8.71 -5.90
CA VAL A 145 -13.10 -7.42 -6.56
C VAL A 145 -12.18 -7.39 -7.76
N ASN A 146 -12.77 -7.31 -8.95
CA ASN A 146 -12.03 -6.98 -10.17
C ASN A 146 -11.71 -5.49 -10.17
N TRP A 147 -10.43 -5.16 -10.24
CA TRP A 147 -9.99 -3.78 -10.18
C TRP A 147 -10.39 -3.02 -11.46
N PRO A 148 -11.06 -1.86 -11.34
CA PRO A 148 -11.31 -1.03 -12.49
C PRO A 148 -9.99 -0.48 -13.03
N LEU A 149 -9.91 -0.27 -14.35
CA LEU A 149 -8.73 0.33 -15.00
C LEU A 149 -8.47 1.76 -14.47
N GLU A 150 -9.55 2.47 -14.15
CA GLU A 150 -9.54 3.81 -13.55
C GLU A 150 -9.99 3.74 -12.10
N ILE A 151 -9.20 4.34 -11.20
CA ILE A 151 -9.48 4.36 -9.77
C ILE A 151 -9.77 5.81 -9.37
N PRO A 152 -10.78 6.11 -8.54
CA PRO A 152 -11.10 7.48 -8.13
C PRO A 152 -9.95 8.15 -7.38
N VAL A 153 -9.53 9.35 -7.83
CA VAL A 153 -8.42 10.14 -7.24
C VAL A 153 -8.82 11.02 -6.06
N ARG A 154 -10.12 11.10 -5.77
CA ARG A 154 -10.67 11.87 -4.66
C ARG A 154 -11.88 11.12 -4.14
N ALA A 155 -12.10 11.21 -2.83
CA ALA A 155 -13.37 10.81 -2.24
C ALA A 155 -14.51 11.56 -2.93
N PRO A 156 -15.64 10.90 -3.23
CA PRO A 156 -16.81 11.60 -3.75
C PRO A 156 -17.26 12.65 -2.74
N SER A 157 -17.67 13.83 -3.23
CA SER A 157 -18.29 14.81 -2.35
C SER A 157 -19.65 14.27 -1.91
N LEU A 158 -19.87 14.17 -0.60
CA LEU A 158 -21.20 13.85 -0.04
C LEU A 158 -22.17 15.06 -0.09
N LYS A 159 -21.86 16.08 -0.88
CA LYS A 159 -22.70 17.28 -0.97
C LYS A 159 -24.05 16.89 -1.58
N GLY A 160 -25.11 17.09 -0.81
CA GLY A 160 -26.46 16.68 -1.19
C GLY A 160 -26.82 15.25 -0.79
N PHE A 161 -25.97 14.55 -0.03
CA PHE A 161 -26.30 13.28 0.63
C PHE A 161 -26.28 13.45 2.15
N CYS A 162 -27.29 12.89 2.80
CA CYS A 162 -27.53 12.89 4.22
C CYS A 162 -27.54 11.44 4.72
N THR A 163 -27.20 11.23 5.98
CA THR A 163 -27.36 9.92 6.61
C THR A 163 -28.84 9.74 6.97
N ASP A 164 -29.45 8.64 6.53
CA ASP A 164 -30.82 8.28 6.91
C ASP A 164 -30.87 7.71 8.33
N ASP A 165 -32.08 7.52 8.85
CA ASP A 165 -32.32 7.00 10.21
C ASP A 165 -31.80 5.56 10.41
N ALA A 166 -31.51 4.83 9.33
CA ALA A 166 -30.90 3.50 9.35
C ALA A 166 -29.37 3.53 9.20
N GLY A 167 -28.75 4.71 9.14
CA GLY A 167 -27.32 4.88 8.95
C GLY A 167 -26.84 4.77 7.49
N GLY A 168 -27.76 4.65 6.54
CA GLY A 168 -27.50 4.65 5.11
C GLY A 168 -27.27 6.05 4.54
N LEU A 169 -26.64 6.15 3.38
CA LEU A 169 -26.48 7.43 2.66
C LEU A 169 -27.64 7.61 1.67
N SER A 170 -28.40 8.68 1.82
CA SER A 170 -29.54 9.04 0.96
C SER A 170 -29.44 10.50 0.51
N PRO A 171 -30.07 10.93 -0.60
CA PRO A 171 -30.11 12.34 -0.96
C PRO A 171 -30.73 13.19 0.15
N CYS A 172 -30.11 14.32 0.48
CA CYS A 172 -30.66 15.23 1.48
C CYS A 172 -32.04 15.72 1.04
N PRO A 173 -33.04 15.75 1.95
CA PRO A 173 -34.36 16.26 1.62
C PRO A 173 -34.23 17.71 1.11
N GLN A 174 -34.81 17.97 -0.06
CA GLN A 174 -34.82 19.32 -0.60
C GLN A 174 -35.79 20.16 0.22
N LYS A 175 -35.32 21.34 0.68
CA LYS A 175 -36.18 22.30 1.37
C LYS A 175 -37.19 22.82 0.34
N PRO A 176 -38.50 22.85 0.67
CA PRO A 176 -39.54 23.31 -0.25
C PRO A 176 -39.36 24.78 -0.66
#